data_AF-A0A9P1NQC9-F1
#
_entry.id   AF-A0A9P1NQC9-F1
#
_cell.length_a   1.000
_cell.length_b   1.000
_cell.length_c   1.000
_cell.angle_alpha   90.00
_cell.angle_beta   90.00
_cell.angle_gamma   90.00
#
_symmetry.space_group_name_H-M   'P 1'
#
loop_
_entity.id
_entity.type
_entity.pdbx_description
1 polymer ?
#
loop_
_entity_poly.entity_id
_entity_poly.type
_entity_poly.pdbx_seq_one_letter_code
_entity_poly.pdbx_strand_id
1 'polypeptide(L)'
;MLTYRSTVFIMPRDEIVNQLNLIFHDYEKTKELVDYLTLGENRTFVDLQYTPIIVIGDHVVIAPHLVAASNLVRNIVTANKLRTDLVAGTIDPMQKAVADALAEAGFKVEVEAKIRISGKEVETDIVAWRDDTLFLFECKNAYLPCNAHEMRNSFEHIEKADHQLTLRNTTFQAIANQKALFKKLGWNVQPTTAIHTGIVIANRVFHGAKMSGHPVRHAHEFINVVLRGYIGIGDEQISFWKGPTFQTADLVSYLNGQTVIVDQMSSLEPVTQKYLFGPRSLEILTYVLRPEKLDEKIRASRTDVGGDALI
;
A
#
# COMPACT_ATOMS: atom_id res chain seq x y z
N MET A 1 6.06 31.30 33.30
CA MET A 1 6.77 31.67 32.05
C MET A 1 7.41 30.39 31.51
N LEU A 2 6.75 29.68 30.59
CA LEU A 2 7.27 28.44 29.99
C LEU A 2 8.22 28.83 28.86
N THR A 3 9.53 28.76 29.11
CA THR A 3 10.55 28.92 28.08
C THR A 3 10.59 27.62 27.28
N TYR A 4 9.90 27.55 26.14
CA TYR A 4 10.23 26.55 25.13
C TYR A 4 11.61 26.88 24.57
N ARG A 5 12.68 26.38 25.20
CA ARG A 5 14.00 26.37 24.60
C ARG A 5 13.99 25.25 23.56
N SER A 6 14.07 25.60 22.28
CA SER A 6 14.36 24.61 21.24
C SER A 6 15.69 23.94 21.60
N THR A 7 15.65 22.66 21.97
CA THR A 7 16.85 21.88 22.31
C THR A 7 17.45 21.33 21.03
N VAL A 8 18.33 22.10 20.40
CA VAL A 8 19.19 21.59 19.32
C VAL A 8 20.39 20.92 19.98
N PHE A 9 20.65 19.66 19.64
CA PHE A 9 21.85 18.96 20.10
C PHE A 9 23.02 19.26 19.16
N ILE A 10 24.17 19.54 19.76
CA ILE A 10 25.44 19.76 19.08
C ILE A 10 26.45 18.86 19.76
N MET A 11 27.10 17.98 19.01
CA MET A 11 28.12 17.07 19.53
C MET A 11 29.17 16.79 18.46
N PRO A 12 30.39 16.37 18.84
CA PRO A 12 31.39 15.88 17.89
C PRO A 12 30.84 14.75 17.02
N ARG A 13 31.22 14.70 15.75
CA ARG A 13 30.72 13.68 14.80
C ARG A 13 31.02 12.25 15.23
N ASP A 14 32.17 12.00 15.85
CA ASP A 14 32.50 10.65 16.32
C ASP A 14 31.62 10.22 17.51
N GLU A 15 31.09 11.18 18.28
CA GLU A 15 30.26 10.89 19.44
C GLU A 15 28.91 10.29 19.05
N ILE A 16 28.27 10.79 17.98
CA ILE A 16 27.01 10.21 17.49
C ILE A 16 27.23 8.77 16.99
N VAL A 17 28.33 8.51 16.29
CA VAL A 17 28.68 7.15 15.81
C VAL A 17 28.90 6.23 17.01
N ASN A 18 29.66 6.67 18.01
CA ASN A 18 29.91 5.88 19.22
C ASN A 18 28.62 5.57 19.98
N GLN A 19 27.72 6.54 20.14
CA GLN A 19 26.44 6.35 20.82
C GLN A 19 25.55 5.34 20.10
N LEU A 20 25.42 5.44 18.77
CA LEU A 20 24.62 4.49 17.99
C LEU A 20 25.27 3.09 17.93
N ASN A 21 26.60 3.01 17.96
CA ASN A 21 27.33 1.75 17.93
C ASN A 21 27.11 0.92 19.21
N LEU A 22 26.70 1.55 20.32
CA LEU A 22 26.24 0.83 21.52
C LEU A 22 25.01 -0.05 21.27
N ILE A 23 24.25 0.24 20.21
CA ILE A 23 23.04 -0.49 19.82
C ILE A 23 23.35 -1.46 18.67
N PHE A 24 24.07 -1.00 17.65
CA PHE A 24 24.27 -1.76 16.42
C PHE A 24 25.47 -2.72 16.46
N HIS A 25 26.45 -2.48 17.34
CA HIS A 25 27.64 -3.31 17.53
C HIS A 25 28.48 -3.57 16.26
N ASP A 26 28.38 -2.68 15.28
CA ASP A 26 29.14 -2.70 14.03
C ASP A 26 29.50 -1.25 13.69
N TYR A 27 30.75 -0.87 13.97
CA TYR A 27 31.18 0.53 13.90
C TYR A 27 31.14 1.07 12.47
N GLU A 28 31.60 0.27 11.49
CA GLU A 28 31.63 0.70 10.09
C GLU A 28 30.22 0.88 9.53
N LYS A 29 29.30 -0.06 9.82
CA LYS A 29 27.89 0.11 9.42
C LYS A 29 27.20 1.25 10.15
N THR A 30 27.55 1.48 11.42
CA THR A 30 26.99 2.60 12.19
C THR A 30 27.43 3.93 11.58
N LYS A 31 28.70 4.03 11.21
CA LYS A 31 29.25 5.21 10.52
C LYS A 31 28.54 5.41 9.18
N GLU A 32 28.39 4.36 8.39
CA GLU A 32 27.67 4.40 7.11
C GLU A 32 26.21 4.86 7.28
N LEU A 33 25.53 4.37 8.32
CA LEU A 33 24.17 4.80 8.69
C LEU A 33 24.10 6.30 9.03
N VAL A 34 25.05 6.80 9.82
CA VAL A 34 25.14 8.23 10.14
C VAL A 34 25.38 9.04 8.86
N ASP A 35 26.23 8.55 7.96
CA ASP A 35 26.53 9.21 6.69
C ASP A 35 25.29 9.28 5.79
N TYR A 36 24.46 8.22 5.73
CA TYR A 36 23.20 8.24 4.98
C TYR A 36 22.19 9.28 5.49
N LEU A 37 22.19 9.53 6.79
CA LEU A 37 21.30 10.50 7.44
C LEU A 37 21.88 11.91 7.49
N THR A 38 23.11 12.10 7.01
CA THR A 38 23.82 13.38 7.03
C THR A 38 23.56 14.18 5.75
N LEU A 39 23.24 15.47 5.94
CA LEU A 39 23.05 16.42 4.85
C LEU A 39 24.41 16.69 4.20
N GLY A 40 24.61 16.16 2.99
CA GLY A 40 25.85 16.36 2.24
C GLY A 40 26.02 17.81 1.75
N GLU A 41 27.27 18.26 1.67
CA GLU A 41 27.65 19.64 1.31
C GLU A 41 27.29 20.03 -0.14
N ASN A 42 27.13 19.04 -1.03
CA ASN A 42 26.95 19.24 -2.48
C ASN A 42 25.50 19.01 -2.96
N ARG A 43 24.49 19.24 -2.13
CA ARG A 43 23.08 19.05 -2.53
C ARG A 43 22.46 20.32 -3.09
N THR A 44 21.87 20.21 -4.27
CA THR A 44 21.09 21.30 -4.92
C THR A 44 19.83 21.68 -4.13
N PHE A 45 19.33 20.77 -3.29
CA PHE A 45 18.16 20.96 -2.43
C PHE A 45 18.47 20.51 -1.00
N VAL A 46 18.09 21.34 -0.03
CA VAL A 46 18.21 21.03 1.40
C VAL A 46 16.94 20.31 1.85
N ASP A 47 17.04 18.99 2.03
CA ASP A 47 15.94 18.16 2.55
C ASP A 47 16.30 17.61 3.93
N LEU A 48 15.86 18.33 4.95
CA LEU A 48 16.09 17.99 6.35
C LEU A 48 15.21 16.82 6.83
N GLN A 49 14.19 16.41 6.07
CA GLN A 49 13.38 15.23 6.42
C GLN A 49 14.08 13.94 6.04
N TYR A 50 14.87 13.94 4.95
CA TYR A 50 15.65 12.77 4.52
C TYR A 50 17.04 12.70 5.17
N THR A 51 17.67 13.85 5.37
CA THR A 51 19.00 13.96 5.97
C THR A 51 18.96 14.92 7.15
N PRO A 52 18.44 14.48 8.31
CA PRO A 52 18.20 15.36 9.45
C PRO A 52 19.46 15.72 10.25
N ILE A 53 20.60 15.08 9.97
CA ILE A 53 21.89 15.36 10.62
C ILE A 53 22.63 16.41 9.77
N ILE A 54 22.98 17.54 10.38
CA ILE A 54 23.75 18.59 9.69
C ILE A 54 25.17 18.57 10.24
N VAL A 55 26.18 18.67 9.37
CA VAL A 55 27.57 18.80 9.79
C VAL A 55 27.99 20.27 9.72
N ILE A 56 28.60 20.77 10.81
CA ILE A 56 29.20 22.10 10.88
C ILE A 56 30.59 21.96 11.52
N GLY A 57 31.64 22.08 10.70
CA GLY A 57 33.00 21.73 11.12
C GLY A 57 33.08 20.28 11.58
N ASP A 58 33.67 20.04 12.75
CA ASP A 58 33.81 18.69 13.33
C ASP A 58 32.60 18.23 14.15
N HIS A 59 31.50 18.99 14.13
CA HIS A 59 30.30 18.74 14.92
C HIS A 59 29.12 18.37 14.06
N VAL A 60 28.23 17.54 14.63
CA VAL A 60 26.90 17.30 14.11
C VAL A 60 25.88 18.12 14.89
N VAL A 61 24.89 18.63 14.16
CA VAL A 61 23.76 19.39 14.67
C VAL A 61 22.49 18.59 14.41
N ILE A 62 21.75 18.32 15.48
CA ILE A 62 20.56 17.47 15.46
C ILE A 62 19.41 18.20 16.12
N ALA A 63 18.33 18.44 15.38
CA ALA A 63 17.08 18.91 15.96
C ALA A 63 16.21 17.69 16.34
N PRO A 64 15.93 17.44 17.64
CA PRO A 64 15.19 16.25 18.08
C PRO A 64 13.79 16.16 17.46
N HIS A 65 13.10 17.30 17.31
CA HIS A 65 11.78 17.31 16.67
C HIS A 65 11.86 16.87 15.20
N LEU A 66 12.95 17.22 14.50
CA LEU A 66 13.13 16.93 13.09
C LEU A 66 13.43 15.44 12.93
N VAL A 67 14.36 14.91 13.73
CA VAL A 67 14.66 13.47 13.76
C VAL A 67 13.43 12.66 14.13
N ALA A 68 12.68 13.08 15.15
CA ALA A 68 11.45 12.39 15.57
C ALA A 68 10.34 12.42 14.49
N ALA A 69 10.28 13.48 13.69
CA ALA A 69 9.35 13.60 12.56
C ALA A 69 9.88 12.93 11.27
N SER A 70 11.16 12.54 11.23
CA SER A 70 11.80 11.93 10.07
C SER A 70 11.67 10.40 10.15
N ASN A 71 11.31 9.76 9.04
CA ASN A 71 11.30 8.31 8.96
C ASN A 71 12.71 7.78 8.66
N LEU A 72 13.56 7.71 9.70
CA LEU A 72 14.99 7.39 9.54
C LEU A 72 15.24 6.06 8.81
N VAL A 73 14.47 5.03 9.14
CA VAL A 73 14.60 3.70 8.49
C VAL A 73 14.37 3.82 6.99
N ARG A 74 13.29 4.49 6.57
CA ARG A 74 13.01 4.71 5.16
C ARG A 74 14.04 5.61 4.48
N ASN A 75 14.53 6.64 5.18
CA ASN A 75 15.55 7.53 4.64
C ASN A 75 16.81 6.74 4.30
N ILE A 76 17.24 5.85 5.20
CA ILE A 76 18.37 4.94 4.97
C ILE A 76 18.09 4.06 3.76
N VAL A 77 16.93 3.38 3.71
CA VAL A 77 16.54 2.52 2.57
C VAL A 77 16.57 3.28 1.24
N THR A 78 16.10 4.53 1.24
CA THR A 78 16.03 5.38 0.06
C THR A 78 17.42 5.87 -0.37
N ALA A 79 18.24 6.32 0.59
CA ALA A 79 19.60 6.78 0.36
C ALA A 79 20.51 5.63 -0.14
N ASN A 80 20.29 4.41 0.36
CA ASN A 80 20.95 3.19 -0.08
C ASN A 80 20.43 2.65 -1.42
N LYS A 81 19.36 3.21 -1.99
CA LYS A 81 18.71 2.72 -3.21
C LYS A 81 18.32 1.24 -3.17
N LEU A 82 18.12 0.66 -1.97
CA LEU A 82 17.82 -0.77 -1.81
C LEU A 82 16.63 -1.24 -2.66
N ARG A 83 15.65 -0.37 -2.90
CA ARG A 83 14.52 -0.68 -3.79
C ARG A 83 14.91 -0.82 -5.24
N THR A 84 15.71 0.12 -5.72
CA THR A 84 16.14 0.16 -7.12
C THR A 84 16.94 -1.10 -7.40
N ASP A 85 17.76 -1.54 -6.44
CA ASP A 85 18.53 -2.77 -6.55
C ASP A 85 17.65 -4.03 -6.43
N LEU A 86 16.63 -4.02 -5.56
CA LEU A 86 15.65 -5.11 -5.44
C LEU A 86 14.76 -5.29 -6.68
N VAL A 87 14.58 -4.25 -7.49
CA VAL A 87 13.73 -4.26 -8.69
C VAL A 87 14.57 -4.20 -9.98
N ALA A 88 15.90 -4.06 -9.87
CA ALA A 88 16.79 -4.00 -11.03
C ALA A 88 16.83 -5.34 -11.77
N GLY A 89 16.12 -5.41 -12.90
CA GLY A 89 16.15 -6.56 -13.81
C GLY A 89 15.23 -7.72 -13.44
N THR A 90 14.32 -7.53 -12.47
CA THR A 90 13.34 -8.54 -12.05
C THR A 90 11.94 -7.95 -11.93
N ILE A 91 10.92 -8.81 -12.03
CA ILE A 91 9.52 -8.42 -11.76
C ILE A 91 9.43 -7.83 -10.34
N ASP A 92 8.67 -6.74 -10.19
CA ASP A 92 8.46 -6.10 -8.90
C ASP A 92 7.96 -7.12 -7.85
N PRO A 93 8.58 -7.23 -6.66
CA PRO A 93 8.22 -8.24 -5.68
C PRO A 93 6.76 -8.21 -5.22
N MET A 94 6.15 -7.02 -5.16
CA MET A 94 4.74 -6.88 -4.78
C MET A 94 3.83 -7.39 -5.90
N GLN A 95 4.13 -7.04 -7.15
CA GLN A 95 3.42 -7.55 -8.32
C GLN A 95 3.54 -9.08 -8.41
N LYS A 96 4.75 -9.62 -8.21
CA LYS A 96 4.99 -11.07 -8.17
C LYS A 96 4.16 -11.75 -7.08
N ALA A 97 4.16 -11.22 -5.86
CA ALA A 97 3.39 -11.80 -4.76
C ALA A 97 1.87 -11.81 -5.03
N VAL A 98 1.34 -10.77 -5.67
CA VAL A 98 -0.07 -10.70 -6.07
C VAL A 98 -0.37 -11.72 -7.18
N ALA A 99 0.52 -11.84 -8.17
CA ALA A 99 0.37 -12.81 -9.26
C ALA A 99 0.46 -14.26 -8.76
N ASP A 100 1.42 -14.57 -7.88
CA ASP A 100 1.58 -15.88 -7.26
C ASP A 100 0.34 -16.25 -6.45
N ALA A 101 -0.22 -15.32 -5.68
CA ALA A 101 -1.45 -15.54 -4.92
C ALA A 101 -2.67 -15.83 -5.82
N LEU A 102 -2.80 -15.10 -6.94
CA LEU A 102 -3.84 -15.40 -7.94
C LEU A 102 -3.62 -16.78 -8.57
N ALA A 103 -2.39 -17.14 -8.93
CA ALA A 103 -2.08 -18.44 -9.52
C ALA A 103 -2.38 -19.59 -8.54
N GLU A 104 -2.00 -19.44 -7.27
CA GLU A 104 -2.29 -20.39 -6.19
C GLU A 104 -3.79 -20.54 -5.96
N ALA A 105 -4.56 -19.46 -6.06
CA ALA A 105 -6.02 -19.49 -6.07
C ALA A 105 -6.63 -20.00 -7.40
N GLY A 106 -5.85 -20.62 -8.29
CA GLY A 106 -6.35 -21.30 -9.48
C GLY A 106 -6.69 -20.39 -10.67
N PHE A 107 -6.23 -19.13 -10.68
CA PHE A 107 -6.34 -18.29 -11.86
C PHE A 107 -5.28 -18.66 -12.90
N LYS A 108 -5.60 -18.48 -14.18
CA LYS A 108 -4.57 -18.30 -15.21
C LYS A 108 -4.04 -16.88 -15.06
N VAL A 109 -2.73 -16.71 -14.89
CA VAL A 109 -2.11 -15.41 -14.60
C VAL A 109 -0.94 -15.16 -15.55
N GLU A 110 -0.86 -13.94 -16.06
CA GLU A 110 0.30 -13.43 -16.78
C GLU A 110 0.71 -12.09 -16.15
N VAL A 111 2.02 -11.88 -15.98
CA VAL A 111 2.61 -10.63 -15.50
C VAL A 111 3.25 -9.87 -16.66
N GLU A 112 3.20 -8.53 -16.62
CA GLU A 112 3.74 -7.66 -17.68
C GLU A 112 3.22 -8.03 -19.08
N ALA A 113 1.93 -8.37 -19.16
CA ALA A 113 1.30 -8.87 -20.37
C ALA A 113 1.26 -7.77 -21.45
N LYS A 114 2.08 -7.94 -22.48
CA LYS A 114 2.14 -7.01 -23.64
C LYS A 114 1.29 -7.54 -24.77
N ILE A 115 0.47 -6.71 -25.42
CA ILE A 115 -0.22 -7.05 -26.66
C ILE A 115 -0.25 -5.85 -27.61
N ARG A 116 -0.14 -6.11 -28.91
CA ARG A 116 -0.26 -5.06 -29.93
C ARG A 116 -1.70 -5.03 -30.46
N ILE A 117 -2.38 -3.91 -30.24
CA ILE A 117 -3.76 -3.68 -30.68
C ILE A 117 -3.78 -2.40 -31.52
N SER A 118 -4.27 -2.50 -32.76
CA SER A 118 -4.34 -1.38 -33.71
C SER A 118 -3.02 -0.60 -33.84
N GLY A 119 -1.89 -1.35 -33.88
CA GLY A 119 -0.55 -0.79 -34.02
C GLY A 119 0.09 -0.26 -32.73
N LYS A 120 -0.66 -0.10 -31.64
CA LYS A 120 -0.16 0.34 -30.32
C LYS A 120 0.10 -0.86 -29.40
N GLU A 121 1.17 -0.77 -28.62
CA GLU A 121 1.43 -1.73 -27.56
C GLU A 121 0.62 -1.36 -26.32
N VAL A 122 -0.06 -2.36 -25.75
CA VAL A 122 -0.80 -2.29 -24.50
C VAL A 122 -0.13 -3.27 -23.55
N GLU A 123 0.56 -2.74 -22.56
CA GLU A 123 1.13 -3.50 -21.45
C GLU A 123 0.15 -3.50 -20.28
N THR A 124 0.03 -4.59 -19.53
CA THR A 124 -0.79 -4.69 -18.31
C THR A 124 0.00 -5.43 -17.24
N ASP A 125 0.15 -4.85 -16.06
CA ASP A 125 1.00 -5.41 -15.01
C ASP A 125 0.59 -6.84 -14.62
N ILE A 126 -0.71 -7.09 -14.43
CA ILE A 126 -1.25 -8.43 -14.22
C ILE A 126 -2.54 -8.62 -15.02
N VAL A 127 -2.59 -9.70 -15.80
CA VAL A 127 -3.81 -10.22 -16.40
C VAL A 127 -4.14 -11.53 -15.71
N ALA A 128 -5.36 -11.69 -15.22
CA ALA A 128 -5.81 -12.94 -14.64
C ALA A 128 -7.17 -13.38 -15.20
N TRP A 129 -7.38 -14.68 -15.31
CA TRP A 129 -8.63 -15.26 -15.80
C TRP A 129 -9.04 -16.47 -14.96
N ARG A 130 -10.31 -16.50 -14.56
CA ARG A 130 -10.94 -17.63 -13.87
C ARG A 130 -12.46 -17.52 -14.00
N ASP A 131 -13.15 -18.66 -14.10
CA ASP A 131 -14.62 -18.75 -14.08
C ASP A 131 -15.29 -17.72 -15.02
N ASP A 132 -14.90 -17.73 -16.30
CA ASP A 132 -15.40 -16.80 -17.33
C ASP A 132 -15.29 -15.32 -16.97
N THR A 133 -14.32 -14.96 -16.13
CA THR A 133 -14.10 -13.58 -15.67
C THR A 133 -12.66 -13.16 -15.95
N LEU A 134 -12.50 -11.99 -16.58
CA LEU A 134 -11.21 -11.39 -16.89
C LEU A 134 -10.89 -10.28 -15.87
N PHE A 135 -9.71 -10.33 -15.28
CA PHE A 135 -9.19 -9.35 -14.35
C PHE A 135 -7.95 -8.67 -14.92
N LEU A 136 -7.90 -7.33 -14.81
CA LEU A 136 -6.77 -6.51 -15.25
C LEU A 136 -6.33 -5.64 -14.07
N PHE A 137 -5.08 -5.80 -13.63
CA PHE A 137 -4.55 -5.01 -12.52
C PHE A 137 -3.36 -4.16 -12.94
N GLU A 138 -3.29 -2.98 -12.33
CA GLU A 138 -2.11 -2.12 -12.30
C GLU A 138 -1.51 -2.15 -10.90
N CYS A 139 -0.23 -2.44 -10.80
CA CYS A 139 0.51 -2.48 -9.56
C CYS A 139 1.30 -1.18 -9.37
N LYS A 140 1.18 -0.55 -8.21
CA LYS A 140 1.97 0.61 -7.82
C LYS A 140 2.66 0.34 -6.49
N ASN A 141 3.90 -0.10 -6.61
CA ASN A 141 4.76 -0.34 -5.48
C ASN A 141 5.44 0.99 -5.09
N ALA A 142 4.70 1.89 -4.44
CA ALA A 142 5.25 3.13 -3.89
C ALA A 142 5.48 3.00 -2.38
N TYR A 143 6.51 3.67 -1.85
CA TYR A 143 6.72 3.73 -0.40
C TYR A 143 5.57 4.46 0.29
N LEU A 144 5.37 4.18 1.58
CA LEU A 144 4.51 5.01 2.41
C LEU A 144 5.06 6.44 2.40
N PRO A 145 4.29 7.44 1.93
CA PRO A 145 4.74 8.82 1.86
C PRO A 145 4.95 9.40 3.26
N CYS A 146 6.00 10.21 3.43
CA CYS A 146 6.31 10.87 4.69
C CYS A 146 5.83 12.33 4.76
N ASN A 147 5.43 12.90 3.63
CA ASN A 147 4.94 14.26 3.54
C ASN A 147 3.89 14.38 2.42
N ALA A 148 3.25 15.55 2.36
CA ALA A 148 2.22 15.83 1.36
C ALA A 148 2.75 15.80 -0.09
N HIS A 149 4.02 16.15 -0.32
CA HIS A 149 4.62 16.13 -1.66
C HIS A 149 4.75 14.70 -2.19
N GLU A 150 5.23 13.77 -1.37
CA GLU A 150 5.31 12.37 -1.77
C GLU A 150 3.96 11.68 -1.85
N MET A 151 3.03 12.09 -0.98
CA MET A 151 1.64 11.65 -1.06
C MET A 151 1.03 12.06 -2.40
N ARG A 152 1.30 13.30 -2.86
CA ARG A 152 0.91 13.77 -4.19
C ARG A 152 1.53 12.91 -5.30
N ASN A 153 2.82 12.61 -5.24
CA ASN A 153 3.45 11.73 -6.23
C ASN A 153 2.79 10.33 -6.27
N SER A 154 2.47 9.78 -5.09
CA SER A 154 1.74 8.51 -4.97
C SER A 154 0.34 8.60 -5.59
N PHE A 155 -0.34 9.73 -5.44
CA PHE A 155 -1.63 9.99 -6.09
C PHE A 155 -1.49 10.09 -7.62
N GLU A 156 -0.48 10.81 -8.12
CA GLU A 156 -0.22 10.93 -9.57
C GLU A 156 0.06 9.56 -10.21
N HIS A 157 0.69 8.63 -9.49
CA HIS A 157 0.85 7.25 -9.94
C HIS A 157 -0.48 6.50 -10.05
N ILE A 158 -1.42 6.75 -9.14
CA ILE A 158 -2.77 6.19 -9.16
C ILE A 158 -3.57 6.79 -10.33
N GLU A 159 -3.47 8.10 -10.58
CA GLU A 159 -4.11 8.75 -11.74
C GLU A 159 -3.61 8.19 -13.08
N LYS A 160 -2.29 7.92 -13.19
CA LYS A 160 -1.75 7.26 -14.37
C LYS A 160 -2.31 5.84 -14.55
N ALA A 161 -2.39 5.08 -13.46
CA ALA A 161 -2.98 3.73 -13.47
C ALA A 161 -4.46 3.77 -13.87
N ASP A 162 -5.23 4.76 -13.39
CA ASP A 162 -6.62 5.00 -13.76
C ASP A 162 -6.80 5.16 -15.27
N HIS A 163 -6.02 6.06 -15.88
CA HIS A 163 -6.07 6.28 -17.33
C HIS A 163 -5.71 5.02 -18.12
N GLN A 164 -4.68 4.29 -17.69
CA GLN A 164 -4.24 3.08 -18.37
C GLN A 164 -5.29 1.96 -18.25
N LEU A 165 -5.86 1.73 -17.06
CA LEU A 165 -6.91 0.74 -16.85
C LEU A 165 -8.20 1.11 -17.57
N THR A 166 -8.57 2.38 -17.65
CA THR A 166 -9.73 2.83 -18.41
C THR A 166 -9.58 2.46 -19.89
N LEU A 167 -8.41 2.79 -20.47
CA LEU A 167 -8.09 2.44 -21.85
C LEU A 167 -8.13 0.93 -22.08
N ARG A 168 -7.54 0.14 -21.19
CA ARG A 168 -7.52 -1.33 -21.28
C ARG A 168 -8.90 -1.92 -21.14
N ASN A 169 -9.70 -1.47 -20.17
CA ASN A 169 -11.07 -1.91 -19.98
C ASN A 169 -11.85 -1.70 -21.28
N THR A 170 -11.84 -0.48 -21.84
CA THR A 170 -12.48 -0.18 -23.14
C THR A 170 -11.93 -1.06 -24.27
N THR A 171 -10.62 -1.25 -24.33
CA THR A 171 -9.95 -2.04 -25.38
C THR A 171 -10.39 -3.51 -25.32
N PHE A 172 -10.46 -4.09 -24.14
CA PHE A 172 -10.83 -5.49 -23.95
C PHE A 172 -12.33 -5.74 -23.91
N GLN A 173 -13.19 -4.72 -23.93
CA GLN A 173 -14.61 -4.92 -24.26
C GLN A 173 -14.80 -5.56 -25.66
N ALA A 174 -13.86 -5.35 -26.58
CA ALA A 174 -13.89 -5.99 -27.89
C ALA A 174 -13.43 -7.47 -27.83
N ILE A 175 -14.34 -8.40 -28.16
CA ILE A 175 -14.09 -9.85 -28.18
C ILE A 175 -12.85 -10.22 -29.01
N ALA A 176 -12.62 -9.54 -30.15
CA ALA A 176 -11.46 -9.80 -31.00
C ALA A 176 -10.13 -9.54 -30.27
N ASN A 177 -10.07 -8.50 -29.44
CA ASN A 177 -8.88 -8.16 -28.66
C ASN A 177 -8.63 -9.17 -27.54
N GLN A 178 -9.68 -9.64 -26.87
CA GLN A 178 -9.56 -10.73 -25.89
C GLN A 178 -9.04 -12.02 -26.54
N LYS A 179 -9.59 -12.41 -27.69
CA LYS A 179 -9.12 -13.60 -28.43
C LYS A 179 -7.64 -13.46 -28.82
N ALA A 180 -7.23 -12.28 -29.27
CA ALA A 180 -5.83 -12.01 -29.59
C ALA A 180 -4.92 -12.12 -28.35
N LEU A 181 -5.37 -11.60 -27.20
CA LEU A 181 -4.68 -11.74 -25.92
C LEU A 181 -4.55 -13.20 -25.51
N PHE A 182 -5.67 -13.92 -25.40
CA PHE A 182 -5.66 -15.32 -24.96
C PHE A 182 -4.83 -16.21 -25.88
N LYS A 183 -4.91 -16.00 -27.20
CA LYS A 183 -4.04 -16.68 -28.15
C LYS A 183 -2.56 -16.40 -27.89
N LYS A 184 -2.20 -15.14 -27.65
CA LYS A 184 -0.81 -14.75 -27.35
C LYS A 184 -0.32 -15.39 -26.05
N LEU A 185 -1.18 -15.45 -25.03
CA LEU A 185 -0.89 -16.05 -23.72
C LEU A 185 -0.97 -17.59 -23.73
N GLY A 186 -1.38 -18.21 -24.84
CA GLY A 186 -1.58 -19.66 -24.93
C GLY A 186 -2.75 -20.17 -24.07
N TRP A 187 -3.69 -19.31 -23.70
CA TRP A 187 -4.84 -19.67 -22.87
C TRP A 187 -5.99 -20.20 -23.73
N ASN A 188 -6.40 -21.45 -23.48
CA ASN A 188 -7.60 -22.02 -24.08
C ASN A 188 -8.85 -21.65 -23.25
N VAL A 189 -9.29 -20.41 -23.36
CA VAL A 189 -10.44 -19.85 -22.63
C VAL A 189 -11.33 -19.02 -23.55
N GLN A 190 -12.60 -18.83 -23.18
CA GLN A 190 -13.53 -18.04 -23.97
C GLN A 190 -13.49 -16.56 -23.59
N PRO A 191 -13.69 -15.64 -24.56
CA PRO A 191 -13.96 -14.23 -24.29
C PRO A 191 -15.19 -14.04 -23.41
N THR A 192 -15.18 -12.98 -22.60
CA THR A 192 -16.22 -12.68 -21.61
C THR A 192 -16.62 -11.21 -21.62
N THR A 193 -17.82 -10.92 -21.15
CA THR A 193 -18.26 -9.55 -20.83
C THR A 193 -17.96 -9.17 -19.37
N ALA A 194 -17.63 -10.15 -18.52
CA ALA A 194 -17.27 -9.94 -17.12
C ALA A 194 -15.79 -9.53 -17.01
N ILE A 195 -15.56 -8.22 -17.10
CA ILE A 195 -14.21 -7.63 -16.98
C ILE A 195 -14.16 -6.79 -15.71
N HIS A 196 -13.25 -7.15 -14.81
CA HIS A 196 -12.97 -6.41 -13.59
C HIS A 196 -11.56 -5.85 -13.62
N THR A 197 -11.40 -4.69 -13.00
CA THR A 197 -10.14 -3.95 -12.99
C THR A 197 -9.81 -3.54 -11.57
N GLY A 198 -8.54 -3.25 -11.29
CA GLY A 198 -8.14 -2.73 -9.98
C GLY A 198 -6.72 -2.18 -9.97
N ILE A 199 -6.49 -1.23 -9.08
CA ILE A 199 -5.16 -0.68 -8.82
C ILE A 199 -4.67 -1.28 -7.50
N VAL A 200 -3.59 -2.05 -7.54
CA VAL A 200 -3.00 -2.70 -6.37
C VAL A 200 -1.80 -1.89 -5.88
N ILE A 201 -1.86 -1.41 -4.65
CA ILE A 201 -0.85 -0.54 -4.05
C ILE A 201 -0.14 -1.22 -2.88
N ALA A 202 1.14 -0.90 -2.68
CA ALA A 202 1.94 -1.49 -1.61
C ALA A 202 1.78 -0.80 -0.24
N ASN A 203 1.16 0.37 -0.19
CA ASN A 203 0.88 1.09 1.05
C ASN A 203 -0.62 1.35 1.18
N ARG A 204 -1.07 1.82 2.34
CA ARG A 204 -2.52 1.96 2.64
C ARG A 204 -3.08 3.37 2.42
N VAL A 205 -2.28 4.34 1.97
CA VAL A 205 -2.71 5.76 1.96
C VAL A 205 -3.97 6.00 1.13
N PHE A 206 -4.06 5.35 -0.03
CA PHE A 206 -5.22 5.46 -0.92
C PHE A 206 -6.05 4.17 -0.96
N HIS A 207 -5.80 3.26 -0.02
CA HIS A 207 -6.57 2.02 0.04
C HIS A 207 -8.05 2.33 0.31
N GLY A 208 -8.95 1.70 -0.43
CA GLY A 208 -10.39 1.94 -0.34
C GLY A 208 -10.90 3.03 -1.30
N ALA A 209 -10.01 3.82 -1.91
CA ALA A 209 -10.39 4.78 -2.94
C ALA A 209 -10.92 4.09 -4.22
N LYS A 210 -11.58 4.87 -5.07
CA LYS A 210 -12.07 4.44 -6.38
C LYS A 210 -11.84 5.55 -7.39
N MET A 211 -11.13 5.25 -8.47
CA MET A 211 -10.80 6.18 -9.56
C MET A 211 -11.49 5.69 -10.83
N SER A 212 -12.33 6.50 -11.46
CA SER A 212 -13.07 6.18 -12.70
C SER A 212 -13.71 4.77 -12.77
N GLY A 213 -14.09 4.18 -11.63
CA GLY A 213 -14.60 2.81 -11.57
C GLY A 213 -13.60 1.76 -11.06
N HIS A 214 -12.31 2.03 -11.14
CA HIS A 214 -11.20 1.18 -10.70
C HIS A 214 -10.97 1.29 -9.19
N PRO A 215 -11.21 0.21 -8.41
CA PRO A 215 -10.92 0.20 -6.99
C PRO A 215 -9.42 0.21 -6.72
N VAL A 216 -9.00 0.96 -5.70
CA VAL A 216 -7.63 0.96 -5.18
C VAL A 216 -7.58 0.01 -3.98
N ARG A 217 -6.73 -1.01 -4.04
CA ARG A 217 -6.63 -2.10 -3.05
C ARG A 217 -5.19 -2.32 -2.60
N HIS A 218 -5.03 -2.69 -1.33
CA HIS A 218 -3.72 -2.87 -0.73
C HIS A 218 -3.25 -4.30 -0.97
N ALA A 219 -2.00 -4.49 -1.40
CA ALA A 219 -1.50 -5.78 -1.84
C ALA A 219 -1.68 -6.90 -0.80
N HIS A 220 -1.30 -6.68 0.47
CA HIS A 220 -1.46 -7.72 1.49
C HIS A 220 -2.92 -8.07 1.79
N GLU A 221 -3.83 -7.08 1.69
CA GLU A 221 -5.24 -7.35 1.91
C GLU A 221 -5.84 -8.10 0.72
N PHE A 222 -5.46 -7.72 -0.50
CA PHE A 222 -5.81 -8.43 -1.71
C PHE A 222 -5.35 -9.90 -1.64
N ILE A 223 -4.10 -10.15 -1.26
CA ILE A 223 -3.55 -11.51 -1.09
C ILE A 223 -4.32 -12.26 -0.01
N ASN A 224 -4.64 -11.63 1.11
CA ASN A 224 -5.46 -12.25 2.17
C ASN A 224 -6.85 -12.64 1.62
N VAL A 225 -7.48 -11.78 0.84
CA VAL A 225 -8.79 -12.08 0.21
C VAL A 225 -8.71 -13.26 -0.73
N VAL A 226 -7.62 -13.41 -1.47
CA VAL A 226 -7.50 -14.47 -2.48
C VAL A 226 -7.08 -15.81 -1.87
N LEU A 227 -6.22 -15.82 -0.84
CA LEU A 227 -5.64 -17.05 -0.30
C LEU A 227 -6.25 -17.55 1.01
N ARG A 228 -6.73 -16.63 1.86
CA ARG A 228 -7.07 -16.96 3.27
C ARG A 228 -8.52 -16.67 3.61
N GLY A 229 -8.98 -15.48 3.28
CA GLY A 229 -10.39 -15.12 3.42
C GLY A 229 -10.85 -14.82 4.84
N TYR A 230 -9.97 -14.64 5.83
CA TYR A 230 -10.39 -14.39 7.21
C TYR A 230 -9.73 -13.18 7.85
N ILE A 231 -10.35 -12.68 8.91
CA ILE A 231 -9.80 -11.70 9.86
C ILE A 231 -9.76 -12.33 11.26
N GLY A 232 -8.72 -11.99 12.03
CA GLY A 232 -8.62 -12.39 13.43
C GLY A 232 -9.30 -11.36 14.33
N ILE A 233 -10.15 -11.82 15.26
CA ILE A 233 -10.75 -11.01 16.32
C ILE A 233 -10.52 -11.73 17.65
N GLY A 234 -9.54 -11.26 18.42
CA GLY A 234 -9.09 -12.00 19.61
C GLY A 234 -8.55 -13.38 19.22
N ASP A 235 -9.14 -14.43 19.78
CA ASP A 235 -8.81 -15.84 19.49
C ASP A 235 -9.68 -16.45 18.36
N GLU A 236 -10.63 -15.68 17.80
CA GLU A 236 -11.53 -16.14 16.74
C GLU A 236 -11.02 -15.77 15.34
N GLN A 237 -11.31 -16.61 14.35
CA GLN A 237 -11.17 -16.30 12.93
C GLN A 237 -12.54 -16.22 12.27
N ILE A 238 -12.80 -15.12 11.57
CA ILE A 238 -14.07 -14.92 10.87
C ILE A 238 -13.79 -14.87 9.38
N SER A 239 -14.39 -15.81 8.63
CA SER A 239 -14.27 -15.85 7.17
C SER A 239 -15.18 -14.81 6.54
N PHE A 240 -14.63 -14.03 5.61
CA PHE A 240 -15.37 -13.13 4.74
C PHE A 240 -15.53 -13.68 3.32
N TRP A 241 -15.14 -14.93 3.07
CA TRP A 241 -15.58 -15.65 1.87
C TRP A 241 -17.05 -16.02 1.97
N LYS A 242 -17.73 -16.08 0.84
CA LYS A 242 -19.14 -16.48 0.75
C LYS A 242 -19.37 -17.95 1.05
N GLY A 243 -18.32 -18.78 0.95
CA GLY A 243 -18.36 -20.21 1.19
C GLY A 243 -17.11 -20.71 1.91
N PRO A 244 -16.98 -22.03 2.10
CA PRO A 244 -15.85 -22.63 2.82
C PRO A 244 -14.51 -22.51 2.08
N THR A 245 -14.53 -22.14 0.81
CA THR A 245 -13.36 -22.00 -0.07
C THR A 245 -13.52 -20.76 -0.93
N PHE A 246 -12.40 -20.14 -1.30
CA PHE A 246 -12.38 -19.00 -2.20
C PHE A 246 -13.11 -19.25 -3.53
N GLN A 247 -14.00 -18.34 -3.89
CA GLN A 247 -14.69 -18.29 -5.17
C GLN A 247 -14.33 -17.01 -5.93
N THR A 248 -14.36 -17.04 -7.26
CA THR A 248 -14.16 -15.83 -8.10
C THR A 248 -15.12 -14.70 -7.72
N ALA A 249 -16.33 -15.05 -7.26
CA ALA A 249 -17.33 -14.10 -6.76
C ALA A 249 -16.90 -13.35 -5.48
N ASP A 250 -15.97 -13.87 -4.68
CA ASP A 250 -15.42 -13.19 -3.50
C ASP A 250 -14.50 -12.04 -3.93
N LEU A 251 -13.60 -12.28 -4.89
CA LEU A 251 -12.75 -11.23 -5.46
C LEU A 251 -13.57 -10.15 -6.17
N VAL A 252 -14.60 -10.53 -6.92
CA VAL A 252 -15.52 -9.56 -7.55
C VAL A 252 -16.21 -8.70 -6.50
N SER A 253 -16.73 -9.30 -5.42
CA SER A 253 -17.34 -8.58 -4.29
C SER A 253 -16.36 -7.61 -3.62
N TYR A 254 -15.14 -8.06 -3.36
CA TYR A 254 -14.07 -7.26 -2.78
C TYR A 254 -13.70 -6.03 -3.63
N LEU A 255 -13.52 -6.23 -4.93
CA LEU A 255 -13.26 -5.14 -5.88
C LEU A 255 -14.45 -4.17 -5.96
N ASN A 256 -15.68 -4.68 -5.85
CA ASN A 256 -16.89 -3.86 -5.86
C ASN A 256 -17.22 -3.17 -4.52
N GLY A 257 -16.38 -3.33 -3.49
CA GLY A 257 -16.46 -2.56 -2.24
C GLY A 257 -17.05 -3.30 -1.06
N GLN A 258 -17.33 -4.60 -1.16
CA GLN A 258 -17.66 -5.43 0.00
C GLN A 258 -16.34 -5.78 0.71
N THR A 259 -15.93 -4.92 1.65
CA THR A 259 -14.66 -5.04 2.37
C THR A 259 -14.88 -4.85 3.87
N VAL A 260 -13.99 -5.41 4.69
CA VAL A 260 -14.02 -5.25 6.15
C VAL A 260 -13.91 -3.76 6.54
N ILE A 261 -13.17 -2.96 5.76
CA ILE A 261 -13.02 -1.53 6.01
C ILE A 261 -14.34 -0.78 5.80
N VAL A 262 -15.12 -1.14 4.78
CA VAL A 262 -16.45 -0.53 4.59
C VAL A 262 -17.38 -0.88 5.75
N ASP A 263 -17.30 -2.10 6.30
CA ASP A 263 -18.06 -2.47 7.49
C ASP A 263 -17.61 -1.67 8.71
N GLN A 264 -16.30 -1.50 8.91
CA GLN A 264 -15.74 -0.69 9.98
C GLN A 264 -16.18 0.78 9.87
N MET A 265 -16.01 1.39 8.71
CA MET A 265 -16.36 2.78 8.45
C MET A 265 -17.87 3.02 8.61
N SER A 266 -18.70 2.08 8.17
CA SER A 266 -20.16 2.16 8.34
C SER A 266 -20.66 1.82 9.74
N SER A 267 -19.77 1.39 10.64
CA SER A 267 -20.03 1.16 12.06
C SER A 267 -19.61 2.36 12.94
N LEU A 268 -18.97 3.37 12.33
CA LEU A 268 -18.64 4.61 13.00
C LEU A 268 -19.91 5.42 13.29
N GLU A 269 -19.94 6.05 14.46
CA GLU A 269 -21.02 6.94 14.87
C GLU A 269 -20.51 8.35 15.13
N PRO A 270 -21.24 9.38 14.67
CA PRO A 270 -20.87 10.76 14.94
C PRO A 270 -21.00 11.06 16.43
N VAL A 271 -19.99 11.69 16.99
CA VAL A 271 -19.97 12.19 18.37
C VAL A 271 -19.47 13.62 18.34
N THR A 272 -20.17 14.51 19.03
CA THR A 272 -19.72 15.89 19.22
C THR A 272 -18.97 16.01 20.53
N GLN A 273 -17.68 16.32 20.46
CA GLN A 273 -16.88 16.67 21.63
C GLN A 273 -16.93 18.18 21.83
N LYS A 274 -17.37 18.62 23.01
CA LYS A 274 -17.51 20.03 23.36
C LYS A 274 -16.46 20.44 24.38
N TYR A 275 -15.65 21.43 24.02
CA TYR A 275 -14.65 22.05 24.88
C TYR A 275 -15.09 23.47 25.24
N LEU A 276 -15.22 23.76 26.53
CA LEU A 276 -15.63 25.07 27.04
C LEU A 276 -14.41 25.98 27.22
N PHE A 277 -14.49 27.20 26.70
CA PHE A 277 -13.49 28.26 26.83
C PHE A 277 -14.19 29.53 27.33
N GLY A 278 -14.47 29.57 28.64
CA GLY A 278 -15.27 30.64 29.25
C GLY A 278 -16.69 30.70 28.65
N PRO A 279 -17.13 31.82 28.05
CA PRO A 279 -18.46 31.94 27.45
C PRO A 279 -18.55 31.31 26.05
N ARG A 280 -17.44 30.83 25.48
CA ARG A 280 -17.41 30.21 24.15
C ARG A 280 -17.23 28.70 24.27
N SER A 281 -17.64 27.98 23.24
CA SER A 281 -17.35 26.56 23.12
C SER A 281 -16.79 26.21 21.74
N LEU A 282 -15.82 25.31 21.71
CA LEU A 282 -15.39 24.61 20.51
C LEU A 282 -16.11 23.26 20.47
N GLU A 283 -16.85 23.01 19.41
CA GLU A 283 -17.50 21.72 19.16
C GLU A 283 -16.79 21.03 18.00
N ILE A 284 -16.31 19.82 18.26
CA ILE A 284 -15.62 18.99 17.27
C ILE A 284 -16.52 17.81 16.96
N LEU A 285 -17.02 17.75 15.72
CA LEU A 285 -17.66 16.54 15.20
C LEU A 285 -16.56 15.53 14.89
N THR A 286 -16.57 14.42 15.63
CA THR A 286 -15.69 13.28 15.42
C THR A 286 -16.51 12.02 15.24
N TYR A 287 -15.86 10.91 14.93
CA TYR A 287 -16.49 9.61 14.75
C TYR A 287 -15.85 8.60 15.69
N VAL A 288 -16.67 7.83 16.39
CA VAL A 288 -16.19 6.75 17.26
C VAL A 288 -16.66 5.41 16.72
N LEU A 289 -15.80 4.40 16.82
CA LEU A 289 -16.18 3.03 16.51
C LEU A 289 -17.00 2.46 17.67
N ARG A 290 -18.18 1.91 17.37
CA ARG A 290 -18.95 1.08 18.29
C ARG A 290 -18.58 -0.39 18.06
N PRO A 291 -17.80 -1.04 18.95
CA PRO A 291 -17.37 -2.41 18.75
C PRO A 291 -18.54 -3.38 18.58
N GLU A 292 -19.63 -3.18 19.33
CA GLU A 292 -20.82 -4.04 19.27
C GLU A 292 -21.49 -4.00 17.90
N LYS A 293 -21.63 -2.79 17.33
CA LYS A 293 -22.21 -2.59 15.99
C LYS A 293 -21.33 -3.19 14.90
N LEU A 294 -20.01 -3.09 15.06
CA LEU A 294 -19.08 -3.73 14.14
C LEU A 294 -19.19 -5.25 14.22
N ASP A 295 -19.22 -5.82 15.43
CA ASP A 295 -19.39 -7.26 15.64
C ASP A 295 -20.69 -7.78 15.05
N GLU A 296 -21.82 -7.11 15.29
CA GLU A 296 -23.12 -7.42 14.69
C GLU A 296 -23.04 -7.44 13.15
N LYS A 297 -22.42 -6.43 12.53
CA LYS A 297 -22.28 -6.38 11.06
C LYS A 297 -21.40 -7.48 10.51
N ILE A 298 -20.27 -7.73 11.18
CA ILE A 298 -19.33 -8.77 10.79
C ILE A 298 -20.06 -10.12 10.86
N ARG A 299 -20.70 -10.46 11.98
CA ARG A 299 -21.39 -11.75 12.17
C ARG A 299 -22.66 -11.91 11.34
N ALA A 300 -23.38 -10.82 11.02
CA ALA A 300 -24.56 -10.88 10.17
C ALA A 300 -24.25 -11.24 8.70
N SER A 301 -23.00 -11.04 8.26
CA SER A 301 -22.60 -11.20 6.85
C SER A 301 -21.57 -12.30 6.62
N ARG A 302 -21.13 -13.00 7.68
CA ARG A 302 -19.96 -13.88 7.67
C ARG A 302 -20.15 -15.12 8.52
N THR A 303 -19.42 -16.17 8.17
CA THR A 303 -19.46 -17.46 8.88
C THR A 303 -18.21 -17.62 9.74
N ASP A 304 -18.40 -18.12 10.95
CA ASP A 304 -17.31 -18.54 11.83
C ASP A 304 -16.58 -19.73 11.19
N VAL A 305 -15.27 -19.63 11.05
CA VAL A 305 -14.40 -20.74 10.63
C VAL A 305 -13.80 -21.24 11.92
N GLY A 306 -14.47 -22.23 12.53
CA GLY A 306 -14.05 -22.81 13.80
C GLY A 306 -12.54 -23.11 13.82
N GLY A 307 -11.93 -22.99 15.01
CA GLY A 307 -10.48 -22.93 15.25
C GLY A 307 -9.60 -24.12 14.81
N ASP A 308 -10.12 -25.05 13.99
CA ASP A 308 -9.39 -26.19 13.45
C ASP A 308 -8.52 -25.83 12.22
N ALA A 309 -8.50 -24.57 11.78
CA ALA A 309 -7.60 -24.05 10.74
C ALA A 309 -6.24 -23.54 11.29
N LEU A 310 -5.78 -24.08 12.42
CA LEU A 310 -4.42 -23.85 12.93
C LEU A 310 -3.42 -24.79 12.24
N ILE A 311 -3.07 -24.50 10.99
CA ILE A 311 -1.80 -24.93 10.36
C ILE A 311 -1.21 -23.77 9.56
#